data_AF-A0A2E3KD40-F1
#
_entry.id   AF-A0A2E3KD40-F1
#
_cell.length_a   1.000
_cell.length_b   1.000
_cell.length_c   1.000
_cell.angle_alpha   90.00
_cell.angle_beta   90.00
_cell.angle_gamma   90.00
#
_symmetry.space_group_name_H-M   'P 1'
#
loop_
_entity.id
_entity.type
_entity.pdbx_description
1 polymer ?
#
loop_
_entity_poly.entity_id
_entity_poly.type
_entity_poly.pdbx_seq_one_letter_code
_entity_poly.pdbx_strand_id
1 'polypeptide(L)'
;MVKTVITENFPWSIKGISIEARKLAKEGAAKEGLTIGQWLKKIINEDHDESFTSPNKSLGDADPEIAVTKTLKSDLSQRRPMKIHDEAMVLELITQIEKRYLDLATPIQSILSQLSLRIDLVESKIKKDTVTDDL
;
A
#
# COMPACT_ATOMS: atom_id res chain seq x y z
N MET A 1 34.39 9.64 -18.45
CA MET A 1 33.32 10.47 -19.04
C MET A 1 32.02 9.69 -18.86
N VAL A 2 31.19 10.06 -17.88
CA VAL A 2 29.98 9.31 -17.52
C VAL A 2 28.87 9.73 -18.49
N LYS A 3 28.38 8.80 -19.32
CA LYS A 3 27.23 9.04 -20.21
C LYS A 3 25.95 8.96 -19.36
N THR A 4 25.37 10.10 -19.01
CA THR A 4 24.02 10.16 -18.45
C THR A 4 23.04 9.74 -19.53
N VAL A 5 22.41 8.57 -19.37
CA VAL A 5 21.34 8.11 -20.25
C VAL A 5 20.11 8.93 -19.91
N ILE A 6 19.69 9.80 -20.81
CA ILE A 6 18.46 10.58 -20.70
C ILE A 6 17.31 9.59 -20.92
N THR A 7 16.71 9.09 -19.84
CA THR A 7 15.69 8.02 -19.86
C THR A 7 14.34 8.49 -20.41
N GLU A 8 14.18 9.77 -20.71
CA GLU A 8 12.89 10.37 -21.09
C GLU A 8 12.38 9.95 -22.48
N ASN A 9 13.23 9.36 -23.32
CA ASN A 9 12.90 9.07 -24.71
C ASN A 9 13.00 7.58 -25.09
N PHE A 10 12.96 6.68 -24.11
CA PHE A 10 13.00 5.24 -24.41
C PHE A 10 11.60 4.67 -24.66
N PRO A 11 11.36 3.97 -25.78
CA PRO A 11 10.06 3.36 -26.07
C PRO A 11 9.81 2.17 -25.15
N TRP A 12 8.94 2.37 -24.18
CA TRP A 12 8.29 1.32 -23.38
C TRP A 12 7.30 0.48 -24.20
N SER A 13 7.24 -0.82 -23.89
CA SER A 13 6.22 -1.74 -24.39
C SER A 13 5.31 -2.17 -23.23
N ILE A 14 4.00 -1.96 -23.37
CA ILE A 14 3.02 -2.25 -22.33
C ILE A 14 2.25 -3.53 -22.71
N LYS A 15 2.34 -4.56 -21.85
CA LYS A 15 1.73 -5.87 -22.06
C LYS A 15 0.31 -5.92 -21.47
N GLY A 16 -0.61 -6.62 -22.14
CA GLY A 16 -1.96 -6.87 -21.62
C GLY A 16 -3.03 -5.82 -21.99
N ILE A 17 -2.70 -4.82 -22.82
CA ILE A 17 -3.69 -3.88 -23.35
C ILE A 17 -4.58 -4.59 -24.38
N SER A 18 -5.89 -4.47 -24.25
CA SER A 18 -6.84 -5.00 -25.24
C SER A 18 -6.70 -4.30 -26.60
N ILE A 19 -7.07 -5.01 -27.67
CA ILE A 19 -6.97 -4.49 -29.05
C ILE A 19 -7.84 -3.23 -29.20
N GLU A 20 -9.02 -3.24 -28.58
CA GLU A 20 -9.95 -2.10 -28.56
C GLU A 20 -9.35 -0.89 -27.84
N ALA A 21 -8.75 -1.08 -26.66
CA ALA A 21 -8.11 0.02 -25.92
C ALA A 21 -6.95 0.63 -26.71
N ARG A 22 -6.17 -0.19 -27.42
CA ARG A 22 -5.10 0.30 -28.31
C ARG A 22 -5.66 1.11 -29.47
N LYS A 23 -6.78 0.68 -30.07
CA LYS A 23 -7.45 1.41 -31.16
C LYS A 23 -7.98 2.75 -30.67
N LEU A 24 -8.62 2.78 -29.50
CA LEU A 24 -9.12 4.00 -28.87
C LEU A 24 -7.97 4.98 -28.59
N ALA A 25 -6.86 4.48 -28.06
CA ALA A 25 -5.68 5.29 -27.83
C ALA A 25 -5.12 5.88 -29.12
N LYS A 26 -5.08 5.08 -30.19
CA LYS A 26 -4.61 5.52 -31.50
C LYS A 26 -5.51 6.60 -32.09
N GLU A 27 -6.82 6.45 -31.94
CA GLU A 27 -7.78 7.44 -32.40
C GLU A 27 -7.69 8.75 -31.62
N GLY A 28 -7.56 8.69 -30.29
CA GLY A 28 -7.37 9.88 -29.46
C GLY A 28 -6.06 10.63 -29.79
N ALA A 29 -4.96 9.89 -29.95
CA ALA A 29 -3.70 10.47 -30.38
C ALA A 29 -3.79 11.12 -31.77
N ALA A 30 -4.50 10.48 -32.71
CA ALA A 30 -4.72 11.03 -34.05
C ALA A 30 -5.60 12.29 -34.04
N LYS A 31 -6.61 12.36 -33.17
CA LYS A 31 -7.47 13.55 -33.00
C LYS A 31 -6.69 14.75 -32.49
N GLU A 32 -5.74 14.52 -31.60
CA GLU A 32 -4.93 15.60 -31.02
C GLU A 32 -3.65 15.90 -31.82
N GLY A 33 -3.32 15.07 -32.81
CA GLY A 33 -2.09 15.21 -33.61
C GLY A 33 -0.81 14.87 -32.83
N LEU A 34 -0.93 14.15 -31.71
CA LEU A 34 0.19 13.74 -30.87
C LEU A 34 0.64 12.30 -31.20
N THR A 35 1.87 11.96 -30.81
CA THR A 35 2.30 10.56 -30.80
C THR A 35 1.53 9.78 -29.74
N ILE A 36 1.33 8.47 -29.96
CA ILE A 36 0.61 7.60 -29.01
C ILE A 36 1.18 7.68 -27.58
N GLY A 37 2.51 7.79 -27.46
CA GLY A 37 3.18 7.86 -26.16
C GLY A 37 3.04 9.21 -25.48
N GLN A 38 3.07 10.31 -26.23
CA GLN A 38 2.84 11.65 -25.68
C GLN A 38 1.37 11.84 -25.28
N TRP A 39 0.45 11.36 -26.12
CA TRP A 39 -0.98 11.36 -25.81
C TRP A 39 -1.28 10.53 -24.56
N LEU A 40 -0.69 9.34 -24.43
CA LEU A 40 -0.84 8.52 -23.24
C LEU A 40 -0.26 9.19 -21.99
N LYS A 41 0.92 9.81 -22.09
CA LYS A 41 1.51 10.59 -20.99
C LYS A 41 0.58 11.72 -20.54
N LYS A 42 -0.01 12.44 -21.51
CA LYS A 42 -0.95 13.54 -21.24
C LYS A 42 -2.18 13.04 -20.48
N ILE A 43 -2.84 11.99 -20.97
CA ILE A 43 -4.03 11.43 -20.32
C ILE A 43 -3.73 10.86 -18.94
N ILE A 44 -2.62 10.15 -18.77
CA ILE A 44 -2.23 9.63 -17.45
C ILE A 44 -2.01 10.78 -16.46
N ASN A 45 -1.46 11.91 -16.91
CA ASN A 45 -1.25 13.07 -16.06
C ASN A 45 -2.55 13.83 -15.77
N GLU A 46 -3.42 13.99 -16.76
CA GLU A 46 -4.76 14.60 -16.62
C GLU A 46 -5.60 13.80 -15.60
N ASP A 47 -5.76 12.49 -15.83
CA ASP A 47 -6.45 11.56 -14.92
C ASP A 47 -5.86 11.52 -13.50
N HIS A 48 -4.57 11.86 -13.34
CA HIS A 48 -3.91 11.92 -12.03
C HIS A 48 -4.24 13.19 -11.24
N ASP A 49 -4.59 14.29 -11.91
CA ASP A 49 -5.03 15.53 -11.28
C ASP A 49 -6.55 15.51 -11.00
N GLU A 50 -7.32 14.76 -11.78
CA GLU A 50 -8.75 14.50 -11.57
C GLU A 50 -9.01 13.09 -11.04
N SER A 51 -8.67 12.88 -9.77
CA SER A 51 -8.98 11.68 -8.98
C SER A 51 -10.23 10.90 -9.45
N PHE A 52 -10.02 9.85 -10.24
CA PHE A 52 -10.90 8.71 -10.54
C PHE A 52 -12.41 8.94 -10.34
N THR A 53 -13.04 9.76 -11.18
CA THR A 53 -14.50 9.75 -11.29
C THR A 53 -14.92 8.54 -12.15
N SER A 54 -15.06 7.38 -11.51
CA SER A 54 -15.60 6.18 -12.15
C SER A 54 -17.03 6.45 -12.66
N PRO A 55 -17.37 6.17 -13.93
CA PRO A 55 -18.75 6.18 -14.39
C PRO A 55 -19.41 4.85 -13.98
N ASN A 56 -19.75 4.70 -12.71
CA ASN A 56 -20.57 3.58 -12.25
C ASN A 56 -22.02 3.83 -12.68
N LYS A 57 -22.39 3.18 -13.78
CA LYS A 57 -23.75 3.01 -14.28
C LYS A 57 -24.62 2.41 -13.17
N SER A 58 -25.57 3.22 -12.71
CA SER A 58 -26.64 2.88 -11.79
C SER A 58 -27.38 1.61 -12.21
N LEU A 59 -27.44 0.62 -11.32
CA LEU A 59 -28.51 -0.37 -11.24
C LEU A 59 -28.74 -0.66 -9.76
N GLY A 60 -29.96 -0.35 -9.29
CA GLY A 60 -30.37 -0.57 -7.91
C GLY A 60 -30.54 -2.06 -7.58
N ASP A 61 -30.37 -2.41 -6.32
CA ASP A 61 -31.51 -2.61 -5.41
C ASP A 61 -31.00 -2.70 -3.96
N ALA A 62 -31.88 -2.41 -3.01
CA ALA A 62 -31.58 -2.33 -1.59
C ALA A 62 -31.48 -3.71 -0.91
N ASP A 63 -30.43 -3.92 -0.10
CA ASP A 63 -30.41 -4.94 0.96
C ASP A 63 -29.56 -4.46 2.16
N PRO A 64 -30.10 -4.44 3.39
CA PRO A 64 -29.44 -3.86 4.57
C PRO A 64 -28.73 -4.90 5.45
N GLU A 65 -27.74 -5.66 4.96
CA GLU A 65 -27.00 -6.63 5.80
C GLU A 65 -25.46 -6.54 5.70
N ILE A 66 -24.90 -5.38 5.37
CA ILE A 66 -23.44 -5.18 5.34
C ILE A 66 -23.02 -4.01 6.23
N ALA A 67 -23.40 -4.05 7.52
CA ALA A 67 -22.97 -3.07 8.51
C ALA A 67 -21.59 -3.39 9.14
N VAL A 68 -21.13 -4.64 9.10
CA VAL A 68 -19.94 -5.08 9.86
C VAL A 68 -18.63 -5.01 9.07
N THR A 69 -18.65 -5.01 7.73
CA THR A 69 -17.41 -4.90 6.92
C THR A 69 -17.05 -3.47 6.53
N LYS A 70 -17.81 -2.47 6.98
CA LYS A 70 -17.62 -1.05 6.59
C LYS A 70 -16.51 -0.35 7.40
N THR A 71 -16.15 -0.86 8.57
CA THR A 71 -15.20 -0.21 9.49
C THR A 71 -13.72 -0.49 9.19
N LEU A 72 -13.41 -1.58 8.48
CA LEU A 72 -12.02 -1.93 8.10
C LEU A 72 -11.60 -1.38 6.73
N LYS A 73 -12.56 -1.17 5.81
CA LYS A 73 -12.26 -0.62 4.47
C LYS A 73 -12.12 0.91 4.47
N SER A 74 -12.71 1.60 5.44
CA SER A 74 -12.66 3.06 5.54
C SER A 74 -11.27 3.61 5.83
N ASP A 75 -10.38 2.82 6.43
CA ASP A 75 -9.03 3.28 6.81
C ASP A 75 -8.03 3.21 5.65
N LEU A 76 -8.22 2.27 4.71
CA LEU A 76 -7.36 2.12 3.53
C LEU A 76 -7.71 3.10 2.41
N SER A 77 -8.98 3.52 2.30
CA SER A 77 -9.44 4.48 1.28
C SER A 77 -9.12 5.94 1.61
N GLN A 78 -8.67 6.26 2.83
CA GLN A 78 -8.22 7.61 3.19
C GLN A 78 -6.76 7.89 2.83
N ARG A 79 -6.06 6.95 2.18
CA ARG A 79 -4.74 7.21 1.60
C ARG A 79 -4.88 8.14 0.40
N ARG A 80 -4.91 9.45 0.67
CA ARG A 80 -4.58 10.46 -0.32
C ARG A 80 -3.20 10.12 -0.89
N PRO A 81 -3.01 10.10 -2.22
CA PRO A 81 -1.66 10.08 -2.78
C PRO A 81 -1.02 11.41 -2.36
N MET A 82 -0.19 11.37 -1.31
CA MET A 82 0.51 12.53 -0.80
C MET A 82 1.55 12.88 -1.89
N LYS A 83 1.26 13.88 -2.73
CA LYS A 83 2.18 14.42 -3.75
C LYS A 83 3.40 14.95 -2.98
N ILE A 84 4.45 14.14 -2.85
CA ILE A 84 5.66 14.49 -2.09
C ILE A 84 6.36 15.65 -2.80
N HIS A 85 6.19 16.88 -2.30
CA HIS A 85 6.82 18.07 -2.88
C HIS A 85 7.73 18.83 -1.91
N ASP A 86 7.79 18.47 -0.62
CA ASP A 86 8.62 19.18 0.37
C ASP A 86 9.42 18.20 1.24
N GLU A 87 10.74 18.37 1.29
CA GLU A 87 11.66 17.55 2.10
C GLU A 87 11.26 17.51 3.59
N ALA A 88 10.66 18.58 4.10
CA ALA A 88 10.16 18.67 5.48
C ALA A 88 9.02 17.67 5.77
N MET A 89 8.14 17.42 4.78
CA MET A 89 7.03 16.48 4.91
C MET A 89 7.52 15.02 4.96
N VAL A 90 8.62 14.73 4.26
CA VAL A 90 9.25 13.40 4.26
C VAL A 90 9.84 13.09 5.65
N LEU A 91 10.51 14.07 6.27
CA LEU A 91 11.07 13.90 7.61
C LEU A 91 9.99 13.69 8.67
N GLU A 92 8.86 14.40 8.55
CA GLU A 92 7.71 14.20 9.43
C GLU A 92 7.10 12.80 9.25
N LEU A 93 6.97 12.33 8.01
CA LEU A 93 6.47 11.00 7.72
C LEU A 93 7.40 9.91 8.28
N ILE A 94 8.72 10.07 8.11
CA ILE A 94 9.72 9.14 8.65
C ILE A 94 9.58 9.09 10.18
N THR A 95 9.48 10.24 10.84
CA THR A 95 9.30 10.33 12.30
C THR A 95 7.99 9.66 12.75
N GLN A 96 6.91 9.84 11.99
CA GLN A 96 5.63 9.19 12.27
C GLN A 96 5.69 7.67 12.10
N ILE A 97 6.41 7.18 11.10
CA ILE A 97 6.64 5.74 10.88
C ILE A 97 7.50 5.16 12.00
N GLU A 98 8.56 5.85 12.41
CA GLU A 98 9.43 5.44 13.51
C GLU A 98 8.63 5.27 14.81
N LYS A 99 7.78 6.24 15.13
CA LYS A 99 6.90 6.15 16.31
C LYS A 99 5.94 4.96 16.24
N ARG A 100 5.30 4.74 15.09
CA ARG A 100 4.39 3.59 14.89
C ARG A 100 5.11 2.25 15.03
N TYR A 101 6.36 2.16 14.60
CA TYR A 101 7.16 0.94 14.74
C TYR A 101 7.54 0.69 16.20
N LEU A 102 7.87 1.74 16.96
CA LEU A 102 8.12 1.64 18.40
C LEU A 102 6.90 1.09 19.14
N ASP A 103 5.72 1.64 18.86
CA ASP A 103 4.47 1.21 19.51
C ASP A 103 4.20 -0.29 19.29
N LEU A 104 4.51 -0.80 18.09
CA LEU A 104 4.30 -2.22 17.75
C LEU A 104 5.34 -3.16 18.37
N ALA A 105 6.55 -2.67 18.66
CA ALA A 105 7.59 -3.46 19.29
C ALA A 105 7.32 -3.68 20.79
N THR A 106 6.72 -2.72 21.48
CA THR A 106 6.44 -2.82 22.93
C THR A 106 5.60 -4.04 23.34
N PRO A 107 4.48 -4.40 22.67
CA PRO A 107 3.72 -5.59 23.05
C PRO A 107 4.50 -6.88 22.80
N ILE A 108 5.32 -6.95 21.74
CA ILE A 108 6.13 -8.14 21.46
C ILE A 108 7.15 -8.37 22.57
N GLN A 109 7.80 -7.30 23.06
CA GLN A 109 8.72 -7.37 24.19
C GLN A 109 8.01 -7.81 25.48
N SER A 110 6.78 -7.35 25.71
CA SER A 110 5.95 -7.78 26.85
C SER A 110 5.58 -9.26 26.75
N ILE A 111 5.21 -9.75 25.56
CA ILE A 111 4.90 -11.17 25.35
C ILE A 111 6.17 -12.03 25.55
N LEU A 112 7.32 -11.57 25.05
CA LEU A 112 8.59 -12.26 25.24
C LEU A 112 8.98 -12.35 26.72
N SER A 113 8.83 -11.26 27.48
CA SER A 113 9.11 -11.26 28.92
C SER A 113 8.13 -12.16 29.69
N GLN A 114 6.85 -12.16 29.32
CA GLN A 114 5.85 -13.07 29.89
C GLN A 114 6.18 -14.54 29.61
N LEU A 115 6.62 -14.87 28.39
CA LEU A 115 7.01 -16.23 28.04
C LEU A 115 8.28 -16.66 28.78
N SER A 116 9.29 -15.79 28.90
CA SER A 116 10.49 -16.05 29.70
C SER A 116 10.11 -16.37 31.15
N LEU A 117 9.30 -15.52 31.79
CA LEU A 117 8.84 -15.74 33.16
C LEU A 117 8.06 -17.06 33.31
N ARG A 118 7.24 -17.43 32.32
CA ARG A 118 6.54 -18.71 32.33
C ARG A 118 7.48 -19.91 32.18
N ILE A 119 8.50 -19.80 31.34
CA ILE A 119 9.50 -20.85 31.14
C ILE A 119 10.29 -21.06 32.45
N ASP A 120 10.78 -19.98 33.06
CA ASP A 120 11.52 -20.05 34.33
C ASP A 120 10.64 -20.66 35.46
N LEU A 121 9.35 -20.29 35.50
CA LEU A 121 8.40 -20.87 36.44
C LEU A 121 8.17 -22.36 36.20
N VAL A 122 8.02 -22.79 34.94
CA VAL A 122 7.85 -24.20 34.59
C VAL A 122 9.11 -25.00 34.92
N GLU A 123 10.29 -24.48 34.61
CA GLU A 123 11.56 -25.11 34.93
C GLU A 123 11.73 -25.29 36.45
N SER A 124 11.44 -24.25 37.24
CA SER A 124 11.48 -24.36 38.70
C SER A 124 10.47 -25.37 39.26
N LYS A 125 9.28 -25.50 38.65
CA LYS A 125 8.28 -26.50 39.04
C LYS A 125 8.74 -27.92 38.70
N ILE A 126 9.28 -28.14 37.50
CA ILE A 126 9.81 -29.45 37.08
C ILE A 126 10.97 -29.87 37.99
N LYS A 127 11.88 -28.94 38.31
CA LYS A 127 12.98 -29.19 39.24
C LYS A 127 12.49 -29.53 40.65
N LYS A 128 11.36 -28.97 41.09
CA LYS A 128 10.76 -29.30 42.38
C LYS A 128 10.09 -30.68 42.36
N ASP A 129 9.33 -30.99 41.33
CA ASP A 129 8.60 -32.25 41.21
C ASP A 129 9.55 -33.45 41.03
N THR A 130 10.68 -33.27 40.33
CA THR A 130 11.74 -34.29 40.19
C THR A 130 12.49 -34.56 41.50
N VAL A 131 12.70 -33.55 42.34
CA VAL A 131 13.34 -33.71 43.67
C VAL A 131 12.41 -34.41 44.68
N THR A 132 11.10 -34.36 44.47
CA THR A 132 10.12 -35.03 45.34
C THR A 132 9.83 -36.49 44.97
N ASP A 133 10.19 -36.94 43.76
CA ASP A 133 9.97 -38.32 43.28
C ASP A 133 11.14 -39.26 43.62
N ASP A 134 12.29 -38.70 44.05
CA ASP A 134 13.51 -39.44 44.45
C ASP A 134 13.63 -39.66 45.99
N LEU A 135 12.56 -39.45 46.77
CA LEU A 135 12.54 -39.63 48.24
C LEU A 135 11.53 -40.68 48.74
#